data_AF-A0A936FB07-F1
#
_entry.id   AF-A0A936FB07-F1
#
_cell.length_a   1.000
_cell.length_b   1.000
_cell.length_c   1.000
_cell.angle_alpha   90.00
_cell.angle_beta   90.00
_cell.angle_gamma   90.00
#
_symmetry.space_group_name_H-M   'P 1'
#
loop_
_entity.id
_entity.type
_entity.pdbx_description
1 polymer ?
#
loop_
_entity_poly.entity_id
_entity_poly.type
_entity_poly.pdbx_seq_one_letter_code
_entity_poly.pdbx_strand_id
1 'polypeptide(L)'
;MALEGKRELLHAAAYGYASSYTSGVMETGLTLCVEGIERLVEAFEQSRGLTRETVEKKRWNSLGKAARKLATPLAETPTERQAIERALSMVPTMTLIERITRMVAAIRPAWRTLASELLERAPAMIKMRNDIVHGRMVEDINALRIELMRAQVLFERIWLAQLKCGDFRGSGWPLLAIRNHDADVNARAEPGGSS
;
A
#
# COMPACT_ATOMS: atom_id res chain seq x y z
N MET A 1 25.03 1.90 12.41
CA MET A 1 24.02 0.85 12.12
C MET A 1 22.63 1.42 11.77
N ALA A 2 21.86 2.07 12.67
CA ALA A 2 20.50 2.52 12.33
C ALA A 2 20.41 3.57 11.19
N LEU A 3 21.41 4.45 11.07
CA LEU A 3 21.50 5.44 9.98
C LEU A 3 21.88 4.83 8.62
N GLU A 4 22.55 3.67 8.64
CA GLU A 4 23.09 3.00 7.45
C GLU A 4 21.99 2.19 6.75
N GLY A 5 21.22 1.40 7.52
CA GLY A 5 20.03 0.71 7.00
C GLY A 5 18.97 1.68 6.45
N LYS A 6 18.83 2.87 7.03
CA LYS A 6 17.96 3.93 6.47
C LYS A 6 18.43 4.43 5.10
N ARG A 7 19.74 4.59 4.90
CA ARG A 7 20.31 5.05 3.63
C ARG A 7 20.11 4.00 2.53
N GLU A 8 20.32 2.73 2.86
CA GLU A 8 20.09 1.60 1.96
C GLU A 8 18.62 1.53 1.51
N LEU A 9 17.68 1.67 2.45
CA LEU A 9 16.25 1.68 2.13
C LEU A 9 15.86 2.85 1.23
N LEU A 10 16.35 4.05 1.50
CA LEU A 10 16.08 5.22 0.66
C LEU A 10 16.70 5.09 -0.73
N HIS A 11 17.92 4.56 -0.83
CA HIS A 11 18.56 4.28 -2.11
C HIS A 11 17.75 3.25 -2.91
N ALA A 12 17.38 2.13 -2.29
CA ALA A 12 16.62 1.09 -2.95
C ALA A 12 15.19 1.53 -3.29
N ALA A 13 14.60 2.45 -2.52
CA ALA A 13 13.34 3.10 -2.86
C ALA A 13 13.48 3.95 -4.13
N ALA A 14 14.46 4.85 -4.18
CA ALA A 14 14.73 5.71 -5.34
C ALA A 14 15.11 4.89 -6.58
N TYR A 15 15.89 3.82 -6.41
CA TYR A 15 16.28 2.91 -7.47
C TYR A 15 15.07 2.17 -8.07
N GLY A 16 14.16 1.65 -7.24
CA GLY A 16 12.94 0.99 -7.69
C GLY A 16 12.05 1.93 -8.52
N TYR A 17 11.86 3.15 -8.04
CA TYR A 17 11.16 4.20 -8.78
C TYR A 17 11.84 4.54 -10.11
N ALA A 18 13.14 4.84 -10.12
CA ALA A 18 13.86 5.19 -11.33
C ALA A 18 13.83 4.05 -12.37
N SER A 19 14.02 2.81 -11.90
CA SER A 19 14.00 1.61 -12.75
C SER A 19 12.62 1.33 -13.36
N SER A 20 11.55 1.86 -12.75
CA SER A 20 10.19 1.72 -13.30
C SER A 20 10.00 2.43 -14.65
N TYR A 21 10.83 3.44 -14.97
CA TYR A 21 10.80 4.14 -16.26
C TYR A 21 11.65 3.47 -17.33
N THR A 22 12.69 2.73 -16.92
CA THR A 22 13.65 2.13 -17.85
C THR A 22 13.32 0.68 -18.19
N SER A 23 12.39 0.05 -17.45
CA SER A 23 11.91 -1.29 -17.75
C SER A 23 11.13 -1.30 -19.07
N GLY A 24 11.58 -2.11 -20.04
CA GLY A 24 10.84 -2.35 -21.29
C GLY A 24 9.55 -3.17 -21.10
N VAL A 25 9.33 -3.72 -19.89
CA VAL A 25 8.18 -4.55 -19.51
C VAL A 25 7.41 -3.84 -18.40
N MET A 26 6.13 -3.54 -18.64
CA MET A 26 5.31 -2.75 -17.72
C MET A 26 5.05 -3.46 -16.39
N GLU A 27 4.90 -4.79 -16.42
CA GLU A 27 4.73 -5.63 -15.23
C GLU A 27 5.92 -5.51 -14.29
N THR A 28 7.13 -5.56 -14.84
CA THR A 28 8.38 -5.32 -14.11
C THR A 28 8.44 -3.88 -13.61
N GLY A 29 8.04 -2.90 -14.44
CA GLY A 29 7.96 -1.50 -14.02
C GLY A 29 7.06 -1.28 -12.80
N LEU A 30 5.85 -1.85 -12.82
CA LEU A 30 4.89 -1.75 -11.72
C LEU A 30 5.44 -2.41 -10.46
N THR A 31 6.02 -3.60 -10.59
CA THR A 31 6.60 -4.35 -9.48
C THR A 31 7.73 -3.55 -8.81
N LEU A 32 8.68 -3.04 -9.59
CA LEU A 32 9.79 -2.23 -9.09
C LEU A 32 9.32 -0.94 -8.41
N CYS A 33 8.30 -0.27 -8.96
CA CYS A 33 7.80 0.96 -8.38
C CYS A 33 7.08 0.70 -7.04
N VAL A 34 6.26 -0.35 -6.96
CA VAL A 34 5.55 -0.73 -5.72
C VAL A 34 6.52 -1.20 -4.63
N GLU A 35 7.57 -1.95 -4.99
CA GLU A 35 8.66 -2.28 -4.07
C GLU A 35 9.42 -1.03 -3.61
N GLY A 36 9.62 -0.06 -4.50
CA GLY A 36 10.18 1.24 -4.17
C GLY A 36 9.34 1.98 -3.11
N ILE A 37 8.02 1.99 -3.27
CA ILE A 37 7.08 2.54 -2.28
C ILE A 37 7.21 1.79 -0.94
N GLU A 38 7.27 0.47 -0.96
CA GLU A 38 7.40 -0.34 0.25
C GLU A 38 8.67 -0.01 1.04
N ARG A 39 9.81 0.16 0.35
CA ARG A 39 11.07 0.57 0.98
C ARG A 39 11.05 2.00 1.49
N LEU A 40 10.37 2.92 0.79
CA LEU A 40 10.18 4.30 1.26
C LEU A 40 9.37 4.34 2.56
N VAL A 41 8.27 3.58 2.61
CA VAL A 41 7.42 3.46 3.81
C VAL A 41 8.21 2.83 4.96
N GLU A 42 9.02 1.82 4.69
CA GLU A 42 9.87 1.20 5.72
C GLU A 42 10.92 2.19 6.26
N ALA A 43 11.60 2.95 5.39
CA ALA A 43 12.53 3.99 5.81
C ALA A 43 11.86 5.06 6.67
N PHE A 44 10.62 5.44 6.34
CA PHE A 44 9.80 6.34 7.15
C PHE A 44 9.50 5.76 8.54
N GLU A 45 9.01 4.53 8.59
CA GLU A 45 8.67 3.83 9.83
C GLU A 45 9.87 3.71 10.76
N GLN A 46 11.02 3.27 10.23
CA GLN A 46 12.27 3.19 11.00
C GLN A 46 12.70 4.54 11.55
N SER A 47 12.56 5.62 10.76
CA SER A 47 12.92 6.98 11.20
C SER A 47 12.03 7.54 12.32
N ARG A 48 10.85 6.96 12.51
CA ARG A 48 9.84 7.37 13.49
C ARG A 48 9.70 6.38 14.66
N GLY A 49 10.45 5.28 14.65
CA GLY A 49 10.30 4.20 15.63
C GLY A 49 8.94 3.49 15.54
N LEU A 50 8.31 3.48 14.36
CA LEU A 50 7.03 2.82 14.13
C LEU A 50 7.24 1.37 13.72
N THR A 51 6.37 0.48 14.20
CA THR A 51 6.36 -0.94 13.81
C THR A 51 5.23 -1.21 12.82
N ARG A 52 5.32 -2.35 12.11
CA ARG A 52 4.24 -2.86 11.24
C ARG A 52 3.06 -3.41 12.04
N GLU A 53 3.24 -3.66 13.33
CA GLU A 53 2.19 -4.17 14.22
C GLU A 53 1.06 -3.14 14.36
N THR A 54 -0.19 -3.58 14.24
CA THR A 54 -1.38 -2.74 14.46
C THR A 54 -1.55 -2.35 15.93
N VAL A 55 -1.05 -3.19 16.83
CA VAL A 55 -1.11 -3.04 18.28
C VAL A 55 0.23 -3.46 18.86
N GLU A 56 0.73 -2.76 19.88
CA GLU A 56 1.94 -3.16 20.58
C GLU A 56 1.88 -4.62 21.05
N LYS A 57 2.88 -5.43 20.71
CA LYS A 57 2.96 -6.85 21.07
C LYS A 57 2.62 -7.18 22.53
N LYS A 58 3.09 -6.38 23.50
CA LYS A 58 2.77 -6.59 24.93
C LYS A 58 1.27 -6.46 25.19
N ARG A 59 0.65 -5.42 24.63
CA ARG A 59 -0.79 -5.19 24.72
C ARG A 59 -1.57 -6.28 23.99
N TRP A 60 -1.12 -6.71 22.81
CA TRP A 60 -1.72 -7.82 22.07
C TRP A 60 -1.70 -9.13 22.86
N ASN A 61 -0.58 -9.48 23.49
CA ASN A 61 -0.48 -10.70 24.29
C ASN A 61 -1.49 -10.71 25.45
N SER A 62 -1.69 -9.56 26.10
CA SER A 62 -2.68 -9.41 27.17
C SER A 62 -4.11 -9.54 26.62
N LEU A 63 -4.43 -8.79 25.56
CA LEU A 63 -5.75 -8.82 24.90
C LEU A 63 -6.08 -10.20 24.33
N GLY A 64 -5.14 -10.83 23.64
CA GLY A 64 -5.30 -12.16 23.06
C GLY A 64 -5.45 -13.25 24.12
N LYS A 65 -4.87 -13.09 25.31
CA LYS A 65 -5.13 -13.99 26.45
C LYS A 65 -6.54 -13.80 27.00
N ALA A 66 -7.00 -12.56 27.15
CA ALA A 66 -8.35 -12.26 27.59
C ALA A 66 -9.41 -12.74 26.57
N ALA A 67 -9.21 -12.44 25.29
CA ALA A 67 -10.07 -12.89 24.20
C ALA A 67 -10.14 -14.42 24.12
N ARG A 68 -9.02 -15.14 24.25
CA ARG A 68 -9.01 -16.61 24.33
C ARG A 68 -9.84 -17.13 25.50
N LYS A 69 -9.69 -16.55 26.68
CA LYS A 69 -10.48 -16.96 27.87
C LYS A 69 -11.98 -16.76 27.67
N LEU A 70 -12.39 -15.69 26.99
CA LEU A 70 -13.79 -15.39 26.71
C LEU A 70 -14.36 -16.22 25.56
N ALA A 71 -13.57 -16.53 24.55
CA ALA A 71 -14.01 -17.25 23.36
C ALA A 71 -13.97 -18.77 23.51
N THR A 72 -13.09 -19.31 24.36
CA THR A 72 -12.96 -20.76 24.59
C THR A 72 -14.27 -21.43 25.04
N PRO A 73 -15.08 -20.85 25.96
CA PRO A 73 -16.37 -21.42 26.35
C PRO A 73 -17.45 -21.30 25.26
N LEU A 74 -17.25 -20.43 24.26
CA LEU A 74 -18.19 -20.20 23.17
C LEU A 74 -17.90 -21.08 21.94
N ALA A 75 -16.73 -21.72 21.88
CA ALA A 75 -16.38 -22.62 20.80
C ALA A 75 -17.06 -23.97 21.01
N GLU A 76 -18.00 -24.31 20.13
CA GLU A 76 -18.78 -25.56 20.21
C GLU A 76 -17.99 -26.74 19.65
N THR A 77 -17.04 -26.47 18.75
CA THR A 77 -16.22 -27.51 18.11
C THR A 77 -14.71 -27.33 18.35
N PRO A 78 -13.92 -28.42 18.29
CA PRO A 78 -12.46 -28.35 18.31
C PRO A 78 -11.89 -27.49 17.17
N THR A 79 -12.54 -27.50 16.01
CA THR A 79 -12.13 -26.72 14.82
C THR A 79 -12.25 -25.22 15.07
N GLU A 80 -13.34 -24.76 15.66
CA GLU A 80 -13.54 -23.35 16.03
C GLU A 80 -12.53 -22.91 17.08
N ARG A 81 -12.28 -23.75 18.09
CA ARG A 81 -11.27 -23.47 19.12
C ARG A 81 -9.88 -23.31 18.50
N GLN A 82 -9.52 -24.18 17.58
CA GLN A 82 -8.24 -24.09 16.87
C GLN A 82 -8.18 -22.85 15.96
N ALA A 83 -9.29 -22.46 15.32
CA ALA A 83 -9.36 -21.24 14.52
C ALA A 83 -9.13 -19.98 15.38
N ILE A 84 -9.75 -19.91 16.56
CA ILE A 84 -9.54 -18.82 17.53
C ILE A 84 -8.08 -18.76 17.99
N GLU A 85 -7.48 -19.90 18.32
CA GLU A 85 -6.08 -19.95 18.75
C GLU A 85 -5.13 -19.50 17.64
N ARG A 86 -5.36 -19.94 16.39
CA ARG A 86 -4.59 -19.49 15.23
C ARG A 86 -4.72 -17.99 15.01
N ALA A 87 -5.94 -17.46 15.02
CA ALA A 87 -6.21 -16.04 14.81
C ALA A 87 -5.54 -15.13 15.87
N LEU A 88 -5.46 -15.60 17.12
CA LEU A 88 -4.88 -14.83 18.23
C LEU A 88 -3.39 -15.14 18.50
N SER A 89 -2.77 -16.02 17.71
CA SER A 89 -1.38 -16.45 17.90
C SER A 89 -0.36 -15.38 17.50
N MET A 90 -0.68 -14.57 16.50
CA MET A 90 0.20 -13.55 15.95
C MET A 90 -0.41 -12.17 16.10
N VAL A 91 0.45 -11.16 16.30
CA VAL A 91 0.02 -9.76 16.27
C VAL A 91 -0.38 -9.42 14.84
N PRO A 92 -1.59 -8.86 14.61
CA PRO A 92 -1.99 -8.45 13.27
C PRO A 92 -1.05 -7.36 12.77
N THR A 93 -0.55 -7.52 11.55
CA THR A 93 0.34 -6.57 10.89
C THR A 93 -0.42 -5.75 9.86
N MET A 94 -0.06 -4.47 9.74
CA MET A 94 -0.60 -3.57 8.73
C MET A 94 -0.18 -4.04 7.33
N THR A 95 -1.15 -4.08 6.43
CA THR A 95 -0.97 -4.20 4.98
C THR A 95 -0.18 -3.02 4.41
N LEU A 96 0.35 -3.15 3.20
CA LEU A 96 1.07 -2.06 2.55
C LEU A 96 0.22 -0.79 2.41
N ILE A 97 -1.06 -0.92 2.04
CA ILE A 97 -1.96 0.23 1.91
C ILE A 97 -2.16 0.96 3.24
N GLU A 98 -2.37 0.24 4.33
CA GLU A 98 -2.52 0.84 5.66
C GLU A 98 -1.24 1.57 6.08
N ARG A 99 -0.06 1.02 5.76
CA ARG A 99 1.23 1.65 6.05
C ARG A 99 1.44 2.92 5.22
N ILE A 100 1.06 2.92 3.94
CA ILE A 100 1.07 4.11 3.08
C ILE A 100 0.13 5.18 3.66
N THR A 101 -1.10 4.81 4.02
CA THR A 101 -2.08 5.73 4.62
C THR A 101 -1.55 6.35 5.92
N ARG A 102 -0.90 5.55 6.77
CA ARG A 102 -0.25 6.04 8.00
C ARG A 102 0.87 7.04 7.70
N MET A 103 1.70 6.77 6.70
CA MET A 103 2.74 7.69 6.26
C MET A 103 2.13 9.00 5.72
N VAL A 104 1.13 8.92 4.84
CA VAL A 104 0.44 10.08 4.27
C VAL A 104 -0.22 10.92 5.36
N ALA A 105 -0.90 10.32 6.33
CA ALA A 105 -1.54 11.03 7.44
C ALA A 105 -0.54 11.81 8.31
N ALA A 106 0.71 11.33 8.41
CA ALA A 106 1.79 11.99 9.14
C ALA A 106 2.48 13.11 8.35
N ILE A 107 2.26 13.19 7.03
CA ILE A 107 2.85 14.19 6.15
C ILE A 107 1.79 15.28 5.85
N ARG A 108 2.24 16.53 5.63
CA ARG A 108 1.50 17.82 5.59
C ARG A 108 -0.03 17.76 5.30
N PRO A 109 -0.87 18.56 6.00
CA PRO A 109 -2.32 18.61 5.76
C PRO A 109 -2.78 19.00 4.36
N ALA A 110 -2.02 19.85 3.64
CA ALA A 110 -2.35 20.29 2.28
C ALA A 110 -2.37 19.15 1.24
N TRP A 111 -1.87 17.97 1.62
CA TRP A 111 -1.82 16.78 0.78
C TRP A 111 -3.07 15.92 0.80
N ARG A 112 -3.96 16.14 1.77
CA ARG A 112 -5.06 15.21 2.05
C ARG A 112 -5.94 14.94 0.84
N THR A 113 -6.24 15.95 0.02
CA THR A 113 -7.20 15.77 -1.09
C THR A 113 -6.66 14.91 -2.23
N LEU A 114 -5.45 15.20 -2.73
CA LEU A 114 -4.87 14.45 -3.85
C LEU A 114 -4.37 13.07 -3.43
N ALA A 115 -3.85 12.95 -2.20
CA ALA A 115 -3.42 11.66 -1.67
C ALA A 115 -4.61 10.71 -1.48
N SER A 116 -5.78 11.21 -1.04
CA SER A 116 -6.99 10.39 -0.92
C SER A 116 -7.41 9.77 -2.24
N GLU A 117 -7.40 10.55 -3.34
CA GLU A 117 -7.77 10.07 -4.68
C GLU A 117 -6.86 8.93 -5.15
N LEU A 118 -5.54 9.07 -5.00
CA LEU A 118 -4.59 8.03 -5.36
C LEU A 118 -4.68 6.80 -4.45
N LEU A 119 -4.97 7.00 -3.16
CA LEU A 119 -5.07 5.94 -2.16
C LEU A 119 -6.34 5.09 -2.29
N GLU A 120 -7.45 5.69 -2.73
CA GLU A 120 -8.73 4.98 -2.89
C GLU A 120 -8.60 3.77 -3.82
N ARG A 121 -7.83 3.90 -4.89
CA ARG A 121 -7.61 2.86 -5.90
C ARG A 121 -6.26 2.15 -5.76
N ALA A 122 -5.39 2.57 -4.84
CA ALA A 122 -4.13 1.87 -4.55
C ALA A 122 -4.29 0.38 -4.17
N PRO A 123 -5.42 -0.13 -3.63
CA PRO A 123 -5.65 -1.56 -3.52
C PRO A 123 -5.64 -2.30 -4.87
N ALA A 124 -6.15 -1.68 -5.94
CA ALA A 124 -6.12 -2.27 -7.30
C ALA A 124 -4.68 -2.37 -7.82
N MET A 125 -3.90 -1.30 -7.66
CA MET A 125 -2.46 -1.27 -7.94
C MET A 125 -1.70 -2.39 -7.22
N ILE A 126 -1.91 -2.54 -5.91
CA ILE A 126 -1.24 -3.56 -5.08
C ILE A 126 -1.70 -4.96 -5.49
N LYS A 127 -2.99 -5.15 -5.76
CA LYS A 127 -3.55 -6.42 -6.24
C LYS A 127 -2.89 -6.81 -7.57
N MET A 128 -2.82 -5.91 -8.54
CA MET A 128 -2.21 -6.17 -9.83
C MET A 128 -0.72 -6.53 -9.71
N ARG A 129 0.03 -5.82 -8.86
CA ARG A 129 1.42 -6.21 -8.53
C ARG A 129 1.47 -7.64 -7.99
N ASN A 130 0.61 -8.00 -7.05
CA ASN A 130 0.61 -9.33 -6.45
C ASN A 130 0.24 -10.40 -7.48
N ASP A 131 -0.73 -10.13 -8.36
CA ASP A 131 -1.10 -11.01 -9.47
C ASP A 131 0.12 -11.28 -10.38
N ILE A 132 0.89 -10.23 -10.75
CA ILE A 132 2.14 -10.34 -11.52
C ILE A 132 3.19 -11.20 -10.78
N VAL A 133 3.46 -10.90 -9.51
CA VAL A 133 4.46 -11.63 -8.69
C VAL A 133 4.10 -13.11 -8.56
N HIS A 134 2.81 -13.44 -8.57
CA HIS A 134 2.31 -14.81 -8.54
C HIS A 134 2.17 -15.45 -9.94
N GLY A 135 2.70 -14.83 -10.99
CA GLY A 135 2.75 -15.37 -12.34
C GLY A 135 1.39 -15.38 -13.06
N ARG A 136 0.43 -14.56 -12.62
CA ARG A 136 -0.87 -14.44 -13.28
C ARG A 136 -0.76 -13.49 -14.47
N MET A 137 -1.46 -13.82 -15.54
CA MET A 137 -1.51 -13.00 -16.75
C MET A 137 -2.33 -11.74 -16.49
N VAL A 138 -1.80 -10.59 -16.92
CA VAL A 138 -2.53 -9.31 -16.90
C VAL A 138 -3.17 -9.11 -18.26
N GLU A 139 -4.49 -9.23 -18.33
CA GLU A 139 -5.24 -9.17 -19.59
C GLU A 139 -5.44 -7.73 -20.09
N ASP A 140 -5.68 -6.80 -19.17
CA ASP A 140 -5.90 -5.39 -19.49
C ASP A 140 -4.60 -4.58 -19.38
N ILE A 141 -3.92 -4.45 -20.52
CA ILE A 141 -2.67 -3.69 -20.66
C ILE A 141 -2.88 -2.20 -20.35
N ASN A 142 -4.06 -1.65 -20.64
CA ASN A 142 -4.35 -0.24 -20.34
C ASN A 142 -4.48 -0.05 -18.82
N ALA A 143 -5.18 -0.95 -18.14
CA ALA A 143 -5.25 -0.93 -16.68
C ALA A 143 -3.85 -1.07 -16.05
N LEU A 144 -2.99 -1.95 -16.59
CA LEU A 144 -1.60 -2.08 -16.14
C LEU A 144 -0.82 -0.77 -16.26
N ARG A 145 -0.94 -0.10 -17.40
CA ARG A 145 -0.30 1.19 -17.63
C ARG A 145 -0.78 2.25 -16.63
N ILE A 146 -2.10 2.29 -16.36
CA ILE A 146 -2.68 3.23 -15.40
C ILE A 146 -2.19 2.94 -13.98
N GLU A 147 -2.13 1.68 -13.56
CA GLU A 147 -1.65 1.34 -12.22
C GLU A 147 -0.14 1.57 -12.06
N LEU A 148 0.65 1.39 -13.11
CA LEU A 148 2.06 1.83 -13.13
C LEU A 148 2.17 3.34 -12.94
N MET A 149 1.39 4.13 -13.67
CA MET A 149 1.36 5.58 -13.51
C MET A 149 0.92 5.99 -12.11
N ARG A 150 -0.09 5.31 -11.54
CA ARG A 150 -0.53 5.54 -10.17
C ARG A 150 0.58 5.28 -9.17
N ALA A 151 1.32 4.18 -9.32
CA ALA A 151 2.47 3.85 -8.48
C ALA A 151 3.56 4.93 -8.58
N GLN A 152 3.91 5.35 -9.79
CA GLN A 152 4.94 6.38 -10.02
C GLN A 152 4.55 7.72 -9.40
N VAL A 153 3.33 8.19 -9.67
CA VAL A 153 2.81 9.43 -9.08
C VAL A 153 2.77 9.31 -7.56
N LEU A 154 2.25 8.21 -7.01
CA LEU A 154 2.20 8.01 -5.57
C LEU A 154 3.60 8.04 -4.94
N PHE A 155 4.59 7.40 -5.56
CA PHE A 155 5.98 7.42 -5.10
C PHE A 155 6.54 8.84 -5.11
N GLU A 156 6.54 9.53 -6.26
CA GLU A 156 7.06 10.90 -6.40
C GLU A 156 6.49 11.80 -5.33
N ARG A 157 5.18 11.64 -5.14
CA ARG A 157 4.42 12.45 -4.23
C ARG A 157 4.91 12.20 -2.80
N ILE A 158 4.79 10.97 -2.30
CA ILE A 158 5.20 10.63 -0.93
C ILE A 158 6.67 10.99 -0.69
N TRP A 159 7.54 10.77 -1.67
CA TRP A 159 8.97 11.10 -1.60
C TRP A 159 9.22 12.60 -1.40
N LEU A 160 8.65 13.46 -2.25
CA LEU A 160 8.83 14.92 -2.15
C LEU A 160 8.21 15.48 -0.87
N ALA A 161 7.06 14.93 -0.47
CA ALA A 161 6.38 15.33 0.76
C ALA A 161 7.21 15.00 2.00
N GLN A 162 7.84 13.81 2.03
CA GLN A 162 8.75 13.38 3.08
C GLN A 162 9.99 14.29 3.17
N LEU A 163 10.51 14.77 2.03
CA LEU A 163 11.61 15.73 1.97
C LEU A 163 11.19 17.18 2.27
N LYS A 164 9.90 17.44 2.49
CA LYS A 164 9.31 18.78 2.65
C LYS A 164 9.54 19.68 1.42
N CYS A 165 9.84 19.09 0.28
CA CYS A 165 10.11 19.79 -0.98
C CYS A 165 8.80 20.13 -1.70
N GLY A 166 8.07 21.12 -1.17
CA GLY A 166 6.98 21.85 -1.86
C GLY A 166 5.78 21.05 -2.37
N ASP A 167 4.71 21.76 -2.74
CA ASP A 167 3.60 21.17 -3.49
C ASP A 167 4.03 21.07 -4.96
N PHE A 168 4.76 20.01 -5.29
CA PHE A 168 5.08 19.71 -6.67
C PHE A 168 3.76 19.56 -7.44
N ARG A 169 3.46 20.49 -8.36
CA ARG A 169 2.30 20.39 -9.25
C ARG A 169 2.50 19.35 -10.36
N GLY A 170 3.64 18.66 -10.36
CA GLY A 170 3.99 17.73 -11.42
C GLY A 170 3.28 16.40 -11.25
N SER A 171 2.23 16.27 -12.03
CA SER A 171 1.89 15.08 -12.81
C SER A 171 0.56 15.33 -13.52
N GLY A 172 0.45 16.44 -14.25
CA GLY A 172 -0.82 16.86 -14.87
C GLY A 172 -1.40 15.81 -15.81
N TRP A 173 -0.58 15.27 -16.73
CA TRP A 173 -1.01 14.21 -17.63
C TRP A 173 -1.28 12.89 -16.88
N PRO A 174 -0.38 12.35 -16.02
CA PRO A 174 -0.64 11.08 -15.35
C PRO A 174 -1.89 11.11 -14.47
N LEU A 175 -2.10 12.19 -13.72
CA LEU A 175 -3.30 12.35 -12.90
C LEU A 175 -4.57 12.43 -13.77
N LEU A 176 -4.52 13.13 -14.90
CA LEU A 176 -5.66 13.17 -15.81
C LEU A 176 -6.01 11.78 -16.37
N ALA A 177 -5.01 11.02 -16.79
CA ALA A 177 -5.23 9.67 -17.31
C ALA A 177 -5.79 8.72 -16.25
N ILE A 178 -5.25 8.79 -15.02
CA ILE A 178 -5.75 8.04 -13.87
C ILE A 178 -7.22 8.39 -13.60
N ARG A 179 -7.56 9.69 -13.53
CA ARG A 179 -8.93 10.16 -13.28
C ARG A 179 -9.91 9.70 -14.33
N ASN A 180 -9.53 9.80 -15.60
CA ASN A 180 -10.39 9.36 -16.70
C ASN A 180 -10.64 7.86 -16.64
N HIS A 181 -9.59 7.07 -16.37
CA HIS A 181 -9.73 5.63 -16.19
C HIS A 181 -10.62 5.27 -14.99
N ASP A 182 -10.42 5.92 -13.84
CA ASP A 182 -11.22 5.67 -12.64
C ASP A 182 -12.69 6.05 -12.86
N ALA A 183 -12.97 7.15 -13.59
CA ALA A 183 -14.31 7.52 -14.00
C ALA A 183 -14.96 6.48 -14.92
N ASP A 184 -14.23 5.97 -15.91
CA ASP A 184 -14.72 4.92 -16.82
C ASP A 184 -15.01 3.61 -16.07
N VAL A 185 -14.15 3.21 -15.13
CA VAL A 185 -14.35 2.02 -14.30
C VAL A 185 -15.59 2.17 -13.42
N ASN A 186 -15.77 3.32 -12.78
CA ASN A 186 -16.94 3.59 -11.95
C ASN A 186 -18.23 3.61 -12.78
N ALA A 187 -18.22 4.22 -13.96
CA ALA A 187 -19.35 4.23 -14.87
C ALA A 187 -19.76 2.82 -15.35
N ARG A 188 -18.80 1.89 -15.46
CA ARG A 188 -19.08 0.47 -15.78
C ARG A 188 -19.55 -0.34 -14.57
N ALA A 189 -19.28 0.12 -13.35
CA ALA A 189 -19.66 -0.55 -12.12
C ALA A 189 -21.05 -0.13 -11.61
N GLU A 190 -21.55 1.04 -12.02
CA GLU A 190 -22.93 1.45 -11.77
C GLU A 190 -23.90 0.64 -12.65
N PRO A 191 -24.90 -0.06 -12.07
CA PRO A 191 -25.87 -0.79 -12.86
C PRO A 191 -26.90 0.19 -13.45
N GLY A 192 -26.88 0.37 -14.77
CA GLY A 192 -27.96 0.98 -15.54
C GLY A 192 -27.84 0.61 -17.03
N GLY A 193 -28.91 0.28 -17.76
CA GLY A 193 -30.27 0.73 -17.56
C GLY A 193 -31.31 -0.37 -17.61
N SER A 194 -32.19 -0.33 -16.62
CA SER A 194 -33.61 -0.52 -16.85
C SER A 194 -34.04 0.52 -17.91
N SER A 195 -34.38 0.03 -19.09
CA SER A 195 -35.18 0.73 -20.10
C SER A 195 -36.02 -0.33 -20.79
#